data_AF-A0A2K2FES4-F1
#
_entry.id   AF-A0A2K2FES4-F1
#
_cell.length_a   1.000
_cell.length_b   1.000
_cell.length_c   1.000
_cell.angle_alpha   90.00
_cell.angle_beta   90.00
_cell.angle_gamma   90.00
#
_symmetry.space_group_name_H-M   'P 1'
#
loop_
_entity.id
_entity.type
_entity.pdbx_description
1 polymer ?
#
loop_
_entity_poly.entity_id
_entity_poly.type
_entity_poly.pdbx_seq_one_letter_code
_entity_poly.pdbx_strand_id
1 'polypeptide(L)'
;MPSVTINLPNTTFVSSAMPDNNNSFYPLLYTGTDPNFLNCISLMEVELPTLPVTAVDSAILQLTVIAKSGDIPSPVVVNKVTSPFTAATVTYNTLPSFTPTSSQILITTEDLYKAVEIDVTSLVNEWLSGMSPNHGIALTNNDGTTIVQFASNKIVYEPYFPKLTLTYSEAPADTTGSNFSYAQLAHVIEQLIALYPTNVFTVFTRGLTASSVTGTPYALFKSSSGTFGSLFILDDAGQKEVIPLHAITAIYLGNGTVYNPSITYLTPPKLAPGFDTNLLTAYYEYFPVSTEMDMYLGSNIHATGMLYKNEYGIMVLSDTEGNTPIFIPVLNINVVLPTFTTTTAAKAGKPKVTIEVKDK
;
A
#
# COMPACT_ATOMS: atom_id res chain seq x y z
N MET A 1 1.97 2.31 10.03
CA MET A 1 0.62 2.35 9.44
C MET A 1 0.55 3.58 8.56
N PRO A 2 0.21 3.44 7.27
CA PRO A 2 -0.07 4.58 6.41
C PRO A 2 -1.08 5.56 7.04
N SER A 3 -0.88 6.85 6.82
CA SER A 3 -1.82 7.88 7.23
C SER A 3 -2.03 8.92 6.13
N VAL A 4 -3.20 9.53 6.13
CA VAL A 4 -3.54 10.67 5.26
C VAL A 4 -4.20 11.76 6.09
N THR A 5 -3.77 13.00 5.89
CA THR A 5 -4.38 14.18 6.53
C THR A 5 -5.18 14.95 5.51
N ILE A 6 -6.44 15.24 5.85
CA ILE A 6 -7.42 15.94 5.04
C ILE A 6 -7.64 17.31 5.67
N ASN A 7 -7.50 18.36 4.88
CA ASN A 7 -7.92 19.70 5.29
C ASN A 7 -9.44 19.83 5.12
N LEU A 8 -10.11 20.57 6.00
CA LEU A 8 -11.55 20.83 5.89
C LEU A 8 -11.77 22.30 5.47
N PRO A 9 -11.77 22.63 4.17
CA PRO A 9 -11.83 24.01 3.68
C PRO A 9 -13.24 24.60 3.64
N ASN A 10 -14.27 23.78 3.85
CA ASN A 10 -15.66 24.18 3.71
C ASN A 10 -16.33 24.08 5.07
N THR A 11 -16.18 25.16 5.85
CA THR A 11 -16.70 25.24 7.22
C THR A 11 -17.55 26.50 7.39
N THR A 12 -18.54 26.44 8.28
CA THR A 12 -19.42 27.56 8.62
C THR A 12 -20.05 27.31 9.99
N PHE A 13 -20.75 28.30 10.52
CA PHE A 13 -21.68 28.08 11.61
C PHE A 13 -23.02 28.76 11.30
N VAL A 14 -24.09 28.21 11.87
CA VAL A 14 -25.42 28.83 11.83
C VAL A 14 -25.76 29.36 13.21
N SER A 15 -26.54 30.44 13.26
CA SER A 15 -26.92 31.11 14.50
C SER A 15 -28.41 31.42 14.48
N SER A 16 -29.11 31.04 15.54
CA SER A 16 -30.55 31.35 15.69
C SER A 16 -30.85 32.85 15.80
N ALA A 17 -29.87 33.67 16.19
CA ALA A 17 -29.99 35.13 16.20
C ALA A 17 -29.95 35.76 14.80
N MET A 18 -29.40 35.03 13.82
CA MET A 18 -29.24 35.50 12.44
C MET A 18 -29.74 34.44 11.47
N PRO A 19 -31.06 34.15 11.45
CA PRO A 19 -31.56 32.90 10.91
C PRO A 19 -31.42 32.76 9.40
N ASP A 20 -31.33 33.89 8.67
CA ASP A 20 -31.19 33.95 7.22
C ASP A 20 -29.74 34.23 6.76
N ASN A 21 -28.79 34.41 7.69
CA ASN A 21 -27.41 34.73 7.35
C ASN A 21 -26.58 33.46 7.17
N ASN A 22 -25.74 33.45 6.14
CA ASN A 22 -24.63 32.51 6.03
C ASN A 22 -23.37 33.11 6.68
N ASN A 23 -22.65 32.32 7.47
CA ASN A 23 -21.46 32.79 8.19
C ASN A 23 -20.16 32.12 7.71
N SER A 24 -20.09 31.59 6.49
CA SER A 24 -18.92 30.83 6.00
C SER A 24 -17.66 31.67 5.78
N PHE A 25 -17.76 32.99 5.93
CA PHE A 25 -16.66 33.93 5.86
C PHE A 25 -16.03 34.23 7.24
N TYR A 26 -16.67 33.80 8.33
CA TYR A 26 -16.15 34.06 9.68
C TYR A 26 -14.89 33.25 9.95
N PRO A 27 -13.90 33.83 10.66
CA PRO A 27 -12.66 33.14 11.00
C PRO A 27 -12.86 32.04 12.06
N LEU A 28 -14.00 32.01 12.76
CA LEU A 28 -14.28 31.08 13.86
C LEU A 28 -15.60 30.33 13.66
N LEU A 29 -15.64 29.10 14.16
CA LEU A 29 -16.78 28.20 14.20
C LEU A 29 -17.39 28.23 15.60
N TYR A 30 -18.60 28.80 15.73
CA TYR A 30 -19.29 28.96 17.00
C TYR A 30 -20.15 27.73 17.28
N THR A 31 -19.93 27.08 18.43
CA THR A 31 -20.64 25.86 18.85
C THR A 31 -21.19 26.00 20.26
N GLY A 32 -22.51 26.02 20.42
CA GLY A 32 -23.18 26.15 21.72
C GLY A 32 -24.02 27.41 21.87
N THR A 33 -24.13 27.91 23.11
CA THR A 33 -24.99 29.05 23.46
C THR A 33 -24.17 30.31 23.67
N ASP A 34 -24.37 31.31 22.81
CA ASP A 34 -23.74 32.63 22.88
C ASP A 34 -24.75 33.71 23.30
N PRO A 35 -24.38 34.72 24.12
CA PRO A 35 -25.29 35.79 24.52
C PRO A 35 -25.85 36.64 23.36
N ASN A 36 -25.10 36.76 22.27
CA ASN A 36 -25.46 37.59 21.11
C ASN A 36 -25.93 36.73 19.93
N PHE A 37 -25.23 35.63 19.66
CA PHE A 37 -25.54 34.71 18.56
C PHE A 37 -26.53 33.61 18.95
N LEU A 38 -26.99 33.57 20.20
CA LEU A 38 -27.92 32.59 20.74
C LEU A 38 -27.42 31.16 20.46
N ASN A 39 -28.28 30.25 20.03
CA ASN A 39 -27.89 28.89 19.68
C ASN A 39 -27.07 28.86 18.37
N CYS A 40 -25.85 28.33 18.45
CA CYS A 40 -24.90 28.21 17.36
C CYS A 40 -24.51 26.75 17.09
N ILE A 41 -24.50 26.35 15.81
CA ILE A 41 -24.11 25.02 15.35
C ILE A 41 -23.03 25.18 14.29
N SER A 42 -21.89 24.53 14.47
CA SER A 42 -20.83 24.52 13.45
C SER A 42 -21.06 23.39 12.46
N LEU A 43 -20.80 23.63 11.19
CA LEU A 43 -20.97 22.69 10.09
C LEU A 43 -19.68 22.60 9.28
N MET A 44 -19.31 21.39 8.89
CA MET A 44 -18.10 21.10 8.12
C MET A 44 -18.42 20.08 7.02
N GLU A 45 -18.16 20.43 5.76
CA GLU A 45 -18.16 19.47 4.67
C GLU A 45 -16.85 18.66 4.72
N VAL A 46 -16.95 17.35 4.51
CA VAL A 46 -15.81 16.44 4.56
C VAL A 46 -15.69 15.75 3.21
N GLU A 47 -14.57 15.96 2.52
CA GLU A 47 -14.24 15.25 1.29
C GLU A 47 -13.19 14.17 1.60
N LEU A 48 -13.60 12.90 1.54
CA LEU A 48 -12.68 11.78 1.75
C LEU A 48 -11.89 11.50 0.46
N PRO A 49 -10.57 11.29 0.54
CA PRO A 49 -9.78 10.84 -0.61
C PRO A 49 -10.16 9.38 -0.96
N THR A 50 -9.83 8.96 -2.17
CA THR A 50 -9.87 7.53 -2.51
C THR A 50 -8.82 6.79 -1.68
N LEU A 51 -9.26 5.87 -0.83
CA LEU A 51 -8.38 5.04 0.00
C LEU A 51 -8.24 3.64 -0.60
N PRO A 52 -7.08 2.97 -0.41
CA PRO A 52 -6.89 1.57 -0.80
C PRO A 52 -7.59 0.57 0.15
N VAL A 53 -8.41 1.07 1.08
CA VAL A 53 -9.10 0.30 2.11
C VAL A 53 -10.56 0.74 2.20
N THR A 54 -11.44 -0.18 2.60
CA THR A 54 -12.87 0.09 2.82
C THR A 54 -13.21 0.47 4.27
N ALA A 55 -12.21 0.46 5.15
CA ALA A 55 -12.29 0.88 6.54
C ALA A 55 -10.91 1.35 7.01
N VAL A 56 -10.89 2.29 7.94
CA VAL A 56 -9.68 2.80 8.61
C VAL A 56 -9.61 2.29 10.04
N ASP A 57 -8.38 2.17 10.56
CA ASP A 57 -8.14 1.78 11.95
C ASP A 57 -8.43 2.94 12.91
N SER A 58 -8.18 4.17 12.44
CA SER A 58 -8.42 5.39 13.21
C SER A 58 -8.75 6.56 12.30
N ALA A 59 -9.68 7.41 12.73
CA ALA A 59 -9.96 8.72 12.16
C ALA A 59 -10.06 9.77 13.26
N ILE A 60 -9.14 10.74 13.27
CA ILE A 60 -9.05 11.78 14.30
C ILE A 60 -9.39 13.14 13.69
N LEU A 61 -10.48 13.74 14.15
CA LEU A 61 -10.85 15.12 13.86
C LEU A 61 -10.09 16.04 14.82
N GLN A 62 -9.30 16.95 14.25
CA GLN A 62 -8.49 17.91 14.98
C GLN A 62 -9.04 19.33 14.80
N LEU A 63 -9.36 19.98 15.92
CA LEU A 63 -9.94 21.33 15.96
C LEU A 63 -9.16 22.21 16.93
N THR A 64 -8.76 23.42 16.52
CA THR A 64 -8.11 24.36 17.45
C THR A 64 -9.14 25.20 18.20
N VAL A 65 -9.07 25.21 19.52
CA VAL A 65 -9.94 26.04 20.38
C VAL A 65 -9.35 27.45 20.45
N ILE A 66 -10.11 28.46 20.02
CA ILE A 66 -9.67 29.87 20.05
C ILE A 66 -10.25 30.62 21.23
N ALA A 67 -11.52 30.37 21.55
CA ALA A 67 -12.18 30.96 22.70
C ALA A 67 -13.25 30.02 23.27
N LYS A 68 -13.56 30.22 24.55
CA LYS A 68 -14.64 29.54 25.26
C LYS A 68 -15.25 30.49 26.28
N SER A 69 -16.57 30.43 26.49
CA SER A 69 -17.22 31.11 27.62
C SER A 69 -17.31 30.22 28.86
N GLY A 70 -17.20 30.87 30.02
CA GLY A 70 -17.32 30.24 31.33
C GLY A 70 -16.23 29.24 31.67
N ASP A 71 -16.16 28.87 32.95
CA ASP A 71 -15.14 27.94 33.46
C ASP A 71 -15.61 26.46 33.43
N ILE A 72 -16.92 26.23 33.26
CA ILE A 72 -17.50 24.88 33.20
C ILE A 72 -17.11 24.22 31.87
N PRO A 73 -16.59 22.97 31.85
CA PRO A 73 -16.26 22.27 30.61
C PRO A 73 -17.45 22.17 29.64
N SER A 74 -17.24 22.50 28.37
CA SER A 74 -18.29 22.43 27.32
C SER A 74 -18.35 21.03 26.70
N PRO A 75 -19.48 20.31 26.77
CA PRO A 75 -19.67 19.03 26.10
C PRO A 75 -19.97 19.20 24.61
N VAL A 76 -18.93 19.29 23.81
CA VAL A 76 -19.05 19.36 22.34
C VAL A 76 -19.29 17.96 21.79
N VAL A 77 -20.39 17.80 21.07
CA VAL A 77 -20.81 16.54 20.43
C VAL A 77 -20.62 16.64 18.92
N VAL A 78 -20.05 15.60 18.34
CA VAL A 78 -19.99 15.39 16.89
C VAL A 78 -21.27 14.71 16.44
N ASN A 79 -21.97 15.32 15.49
CA ASN A 79 -23.19 14.79 14.89
C ASN A 79 -22.93 14.44 13.43
N LYS A 80 -23.51 13.33 12.98
CA LYS A 80 -23.58 12.94 11.57
C LYS A 80 -24.67 13.76 10.90
N VAL A 81 -24.31 14.50 9.86
CA VAL A 81 -25.31 15.19 9.02
C VAL A 81 -26.01 14.16 8.12
N THR A 82 -27.33 14.22 8.03
CA THR A 82 -28.17 13.21 7.35
C THR A 82 -28.89 13.73 6.10
N SER A 83 -28.73 15.02 5.77
CA SER A 83 -29.19 15.61 4.52
C SER A 83 -28.10 16.53 3.92
N PRO A 84 -28.02 16.68 2.60
CA PRO A 84 -26.99 17.48 1.96
C PRO A 84 -27.11 18.95 2.34
N PHE A 85 -25.96 19.62 2.45
CA PHE A 85 -25.87 21.07 2.60
C PHE A 85 -24.64 21.59 1.85
N THR A 86 -24.52 22.91 1.74
CA THR A 86 -23.31 23.58 1.22
C THR A 86 -22.91 24.66 2.22
N ALA A 87 -21.65 24.62 2.68
CA ALA A 87 -21.17 25.53 3.73
C ALA A 87 -21.33 27.01 3.33
N ALA A 88 -21.20 27.32 2.04
CA ALA A 88 -21.30 28.68 1.49
C ALA A 88 -22.73 29.25 1.43
N THR A 89 -23.78 28.44 1.60
CA THR A 89 -25.17 28.89 1.43
C THR A 89 -26.11 28.48 2.56
N VAL A 90 -25.70 27.56 3.44
CA VAL A 90 -26.52 27.12 4.57
C VAL A 90 -26.74 28.28 5.56
N THR A 91 -27.95 28.36 6.10
CA THR A 91 -28.40 29.32 7.10
C THR A 91 -29.04 28.57 8.25
N TYR A 92 -29.42 29.23 9.34
CA TYR A 92 -30.15 28.55 10.42
C TYR A 92 -31.50 27.99 9.94
N ASN A 93 -32.20 28.73 9.08
CA ASN A 93 -33.49 28.31 8.51
C ASN A 93 -33.36 27.15 7.51
N THR A 94 -32.19 26.95 6.92
CA THR A 94 -31.88 25.86 5.97
C THR A 94 -30.94 24.81 6.55
N LEU A 95 -30.80 24.78 7.87
CA LEU A 95 -29.94 23.84 8.61
C LEU A 95 -30.30 22.39 8.22
N PRO A 96 -29.32 21.56 7.78
CA PRO A 96 -29.57 20.17 7.47
C PRO A 96 -29.94 19.39 8.73
N SER A 97 -30.70 18.31 8.54
CA SER A 97 -30.91 17.32 9.60
C SER A 97 -29.59 16.64 9.99
N PHE A 98 -29.44 16.34 11.28
CA PHE A 98 -28.29 15.59 11.80
C PHE A 98 -28.71 14.72 12.99
N THR A 99 -27.89 13.72 13.29
CA THR A 99 -28.08 12.81 14.43
C THR A 99 -26.81 12.71 15.25
N PRO A 100 -26.89 12.66 16.59
CA PRO A 100 -25.71 12.55 17.44
C PRO A 100 -24.96 11.24 17.21
N THR A 101 -23.64 11.31 17.29
CA THR A 101 -22.77 10.13 17.34
C THR A 101 -22.31 9.86 18.78
N SER A 102 -21.54 8.79 18.99
CA SER A 102 -20.86 8.55 20.28
C SER A 102 -19.63 9.46 20.49
N SER A 103 -19.17 10.17 19.45
CA SER A 103 -17.98 11.00 19.49
C SER A 103 -18.28 12.36 20.14
N GLN A 104 -17.60 12.65 21.24
CA GLN A 104 -17.75 13.87 22.02
C GLN A 104 -16.44 14.24 22.72
N ILE A 105 -16.33 15.50 23.13
CA ILE A 105 -15.19 16.00 23.90
C ILE A 105 -15.65 17.07 24.89
N LEU A 106 -15.01 17.11 26.07
CA LEU A 106 -15.18 18.18 27.04
C LEU A 106 -14.10 19.23 26.80
N ILE A 107 -14.50 20.43 26.37
CA ILE A 107 -13.58 21.55 26.16
C ILE A 107 -13.43 22.35 27.45
N THR A 108 -12.18 22.53 27.89
CA THR A 108 -11.81 23.27 29.09
C THR A 108 -11.05 24.55 28.73
N THR A 109 -10.76 25.39 29.73
CA THR A 109 -9.91 26.58 29.55
C THR A 109 -8.44 26.21 29.28
N GLU A 110 -8.00 24.99 29.61
CA GLU A 110 -6.65 24.50 29.32
C GLU A 110 -6.42 24.21 27.83
N ASP A 111 -7.51 24.06 27.06
CA ASP A 111 -7.48 23.76 25.62
C ASP A 111 -7.33 25.02 24.77
N LEU A 112 -7.41 26.22 25.35
CA LEU A 112 -7.27 27.49 24.63
C LEU A 112 -5.95 27.54 23.86
N TYR A 113 -6.05 27.90 22.58
CA TYR A 113 -4.97 27.97 21.59
C TYR A 113 -4.28 26.63 21.28
N LYS A 114 -4.90 25.51 21.67
CA LYS A 114 -4.43 24.16 21.38
C LYS A 114 -5.41 23.43 20.45
N ALA A 115 -4.87 22.46 19.73
CA ALA A 115 -5.66 21.51 18.98
C ALA A 115 -6.18 20.42 19.92
N VAL A 116 -7.48 20.20 19.89
CA VAL A 116 -8.13 19.05 20.52
C VAL A 116 -8.39 17.96 19.48
N GLU A 117 -8.41 16.71 19.93
CA GLU A 117 -8.55 15.54 19.08
C GLU A 117 -9.81 14.77 19.45
N ILE A 118 -10.68 14.55 18.46
CA ILE A 118 -11.94 13.83 18.63
C ILE A 118 -11.88 12.60 17.74
N ASP A 119 -12.01 11.42 18.33
CA ASP A 119 -12.10 10.17 17.59
C ASP A 119 -13.46 10.09 16.87
N VAL A 120 -13.42 10.06 15.54
CA VAL A 120 -14.58 9.95 14.64
C VAL A 120 -14.50 8.68 13.78
N THR A 121 -13.73 7.68 14.20
CA THR A 121 -13.45 6.44 13.45
C THR A 121 -14.73 5.74 13.02
N SER A 122 -15.70 5.57 13.92
CA SER A 122 -16.98 4.94 13.60
C SER A 122 -17.73 5.67 12.49
N LEU A 123 -17.78 7.01 12.55
CA LEU A 123 -18.47 7.84 11.56
C LEU A 123 -17.81 7.74 10.17
N VAL A 124 -16.47 7.81 10.13
CA VAL A 124 -15.73 7.68 8.86
C VAL A 124 -15.90 6.29 8.25
N ASN A 125 -15.91 5.24 9.07
CA ASN A 125 -16.13 3.87 8.60
C ASN A 125 -17.56 3.62 8.09
N GLU A 126 -18.57 4.31 8.62
CA GLU A 126 -19.92 4.30 8.02
C GLU A 126 -19.94 4.91 6.61
N TRP A 127 -19.17 5.98 6.38
CA TRP A 127 -19.05 6.61 5.06
C TRP A 127 -18.29 5.71 4.07
N LEU A 128 -17.14 5.15 4.49
CA LEU A 128 -16.30 4.30 3.63
C LEU A 128 -17.00 2.98 3.25
N SER A 129 -17.80 2.42 4.16
CA SER A 129 -18.58 1.21 3.89
C SER A 129 -19.86 1.45 3.08
N GLY A 130 -20.24 2.71 2.86
CA GLY A 130 -21.49 3.08 2.19
C GLY A 130 -22.75 2.87 3.04
N MET A 131 -22.61 2.59 4.34
CA MET A 131 -23.73 2.44 5.27
C MET A 131 -24.50 3.76 5.45
N SER A 132 -23.82 4.89 5.31
CA SER A 132 -24.44 6.22 5.30
C SER A 132 -23.74 7.11 4.28
N PRO A 133 -24.47 7.94 3.52
CA PRO A 133 -23.85 8.98 2.70
C PRO A 133 -23.02 9.93 3.56
N ASN A 134 -21.90 10.40 3.03
CA ASN A 134 -21.13 11.47 3.63
C ASN A 134 -21.76 12.82 3.29
N HIS A 135 -22.45 13.42 4.26
CA HIS A 135 -22.98 14.78 4.17
C HIS A 135 -22.25 15.75 5.12
N GLY A 136 -21.12 15.35 5.71
CA GLY A 136 -20.34 16.18 6.62
C GLY A 136 -20.71 16.03 8.11
N ILE A 137 -20.21 16.96 8.91
CA ILE A 137 -20.24 16.96 10.37
C ILE A 137 -20.95 18.21 10.89
N ALA A 138 -21.78 18.05 11.92
CA ALA A 138 -22.30 19.15 12.74
C ALA A 138 -21.78 19.07 14.17
N LEU A 139 -21.25 20.17 14.71
CA LEU A 139 -20.85 20.28 16.12
C LEU A 139 -21.93 21.03 16.90
N THR A 140 -22.33 20.45 18.02
CA THR A 140 -23.30 21.04 18.95
C THR A 140 -22.73 21.05 20.36
N ASN A 141 -23.09 22.06 21.15
CA ASN A 141 -22.94 22.02 22.60
C ASN A 141 -24.30 22.33 23.24
N ASN A 142 -24.89 21.32 23.87
CA ASN A 142 -26.28 21.36 24.35
C ASN A 142 -26.37 21.64 25.85
N ASP A 143 -25.33 22.17 26.48
CA ASP A 143 -25.35 22.59 27.89
C ASP A 143 -26.22 23.84 28.15
N GLY A 144 -26.70 24.49 27.09
CA GLY A 144 -27.57 25.66 27.12
C GLY A 144 -26.92 26.93 27.69
N THR A 145 -25.61 26.93 27.93
CA THR A 145 -24.95 28.02 28.69
C THR A 145 -23.60 28.44 28.13
N THR A 146 -22.83 27.54 27.52
CA THR A 146 -21.46 27.87 27.07
C THR A 146 -21.31 27.83 25.55
N ILE A 147 -20.39 28.65 25.04
CA ILE A 147 -19.98 28.71 23.64
C ILE A 147 -18.51 28.28 23.54
N VAL A 148 -18.20 27.49 22.52
CA VAL A 148 -16.82 27.21 22.10
C VAL A 148 -16.64 27.76 20.69
N GLN A 149 -15.54 28.48 20.48
CA GLN A 149 -15.14 29.03 19.19
C GLN A 149 -13.91 28.28 18.71
N PHE A 150 -14.08 27.43 17.70
CA PHE A 150 -12.98 26.76 17.03
C PHE A 150 -12.45 27.62 15.89
N ALA A 151 -11.19 27.46 15.53
CA ALA A 151 -10.67 28.05 14.30
C ALA A 151 -11.36 27.43 13.07
N SER A 152 -11.74 28.29 12.12
CA SER A 152 -12.15 27.86 10.77
C SER A 152 -10.95 27.89 9.82
N ASN A 153 -11.18 27.48 8.58
CA ASN A 153 -10.23 27.67 7.48
C ASN A 153 -10.13 29.12 6.95
N LYS A 154 -10.84 30.09 7.56
CA LYS A 154 -10.77 31.53 7.22
C LYS A 154 -9.91 32.32 8.20
N ILE A 155 -9.39 31.70 9.26
CA ILE A 155 -8.45 32.36 10.17
C ILE A 155 -7.11 32.60 9.45
N VAL A 156 -6.34 33.61 9.86
CA VAL A 156 -5.09 34.00 9.17
C VAL A 156 -3.95 32.99 9.40
N TYR A 157 -4.09 32.06 10.36
CA TYR A 157 -3.04 31.13 10.76
C TYR A 157 -3.38 29.68 10.37
N GLU A 158 -2.81 29.22 9.25
CA GLU A 158 -3.03 27.89 8.67
C GLU A 158 -2.83 26.70 9.64
N PRO A 159 -1.88 26.72 10.59
CA PRO A 159 -1.75 25.63 11.56
C PRO A 159 -3.00 25.40 12.43
N TYR A 160 -3.91 26.36 12.52
CA TYR A 160 -5.19 26.23 13.24
C TYR A 160 -6.33 25.67 12.39
N PHE A 161 -6.10 25.40 11.11
CA PHE A 161 -7.17 24.91 10.25
C PHE A 161 -7.68 23.54 10.73
N PRO A 162 -9.01 23.31 10.70
CA PRO A 162 -9.58 22.00 10.98
C PRO A 162 -9.02 20.92 10.04
N LYS A 163 -8.64 19.78 10.62
CA LYS A 163 -8.04 18.65 9.91
C LYS A 163 -8.68 17.34 10.33
N LEU A 164 -8.70 16.38 9.41
CA LEU A 164 -9.08 15.00 9.68
C LEU A 164 -7.91 14.10 9.30
N THR A 165 -7.34 13.39 10.27
CA THR A 165 -6.24 12.45 10.03
C THR A 165 -6.77 11.02 10.07
N LEU A 166 -6.57 10.29 8.99
CA LEU A 166 -6.95 8.88 8.86
C LEU A 166 -5.70 8.00 8.95
N THR A 167 -5.77 6.92 9.71
CA THR A 167 -4.73 5.89 9.79
C THR A 167 -5.33 4.55 9.45
N TYR A 168 -4.67 3.77 8.60
CA TYR A 168 -5.14 2.46 8.17
C TYR A 168 -3.97 1.50 7.98
N SER A 169 -4.20 0.23 8.29
CA SER A 169 -3.33 -0.87 7.89
C SER A 169 -3.43 -1.05 6.38
N GLU A 170 -2.31 -1.37 5.71
CA GLU A 170 -2.33 -1.74 4.30
C GLU A 170 -3.40 -2.83 4.07
N ALA A 171 -4.12 -2.74 2.96
CA ALA A 171 -5.10 -3.74 2.53
C ALA A 171 -4.51 -5.16 2.69
N PRO A 172 -5.34 -6.20 2.97
CA PRO A 172 -4.85 -7.56 3.11
C PRO A 172 -3.94 -7.91 1.92
N ALA A 173 -2.78 -8.49 2.22
CA ALA A 173 -1.75 -8.83 1.24
C ALA A 173 -2.40 -9.39 -0.02
N ASP A 174 -2.12 -8.79 -1.18
CA ASP A 174 -2.57 -9.30 -2.46
C ASP A 174 -2.15 -10.78 -2.58
N THR A 175 -3.12 -11.69 -2.51
CA THR A 175 -2.87 -13.15 -2.49
C THR A 175 -2.84 -13.75 -3.89
N THR A 176 -2.69 -12.93 -4.94
CA THR A 176 -2.53 -13.42 -6.32
C THR A 176 -1.24 -14.24 -6.50
N GLY A 177 -1.27 -15.22 -7.41
CA GLY A 177 -0.09 -16.03 -7.75
C GLY A 177 1.05 -15.18 -8.32
N SER A 178 0.73 -14.10 -9.04
CA SER A 178 1.72 -13.16 -9.58
C SER A 178 2.45 -12.40 -8.47
N ASN A 179 1.71 -11.88 -7.48
CA ASN A 179 2.31 -11.19 -6.35
C ASN A 179 3.22 -12.13 -5.54
N PHE A 180 2.74 -13.35 -5.26
CA PHE A 180 3.56 -14.37 -4.60
C PHE A 180 4.83 -14.70 -5.40
N SER A 181 4.74 -14.85 -6.73
CA SER A 181 5.90 -15.12 -7.59
C SER A 181 6.97 -14.02 -7.50
N TYR A 182 6.56 -12.75 -7.47
CA TYR A 182 7.51 -11.64 -7.35
C TYR A 182 8.08 -11.51 -5.94
N ALA A 183 7.28 -11.76 -4.90
CA ALA A 183 7.78 -11.85 -3.53
C ALA A 183 8.81 -12.98 -3.39
N GLN A 184 8.55 -14.15 -4.00
CA GLN A 184 9.47 -15.27 -4.03
C GLN A 184 10.78 -14.94 -4.76
N LEU A 185 10.69 -14.28 -5.92
CA LEU A 185 11.87 -13.84 -6.68
C LEU A 185 12.69 -12.82 -5.89
N ALA A 186 12.05 -11.83 -5.26
CA ALA A 186 12.71 -10.86 -4.39
C ALA A 186 13.43 -11.54 -3.22
N HIS A 187 12.76 -12.44 -2.51
CA HIS A 187 13.30 -13.22 -1.39
C HIS A 187 14.54 -14.03 -1.80
N VAL A 188 14.54 -14.61 -3.01
CA VAL A 188 15.70 -15.33 -3.53
C VAL A 188 16.82 -14.36 -3.89
N ILE A 189 16.53 -13.26 -4.60
CA ILE A 189 17.55 -12.28 -4.99
C ILE A 189 18.28 -11.68 -3.76
N GLU A 190 17.57 -11.35 -2.69
CA GLU A 190 18.18 -10.85 -1.45
C GLU A 190 19.18 -11.85 -0.87
N GLN A 191 18.83 -13.14 -0.86
CA GLN A 191 19.75 -14.20 -0.44
C GLN A 191 20.91 -14.38 -1.42
N LEU A 192 20.68 -14.29 -2.73
CA LEU A 192 21.74 -14.39 -3.74
C LEU A 192 22.77 -13.26 -3.58
N ILE A 193 22.33 -12.03 -3.34
CA ILE A 193 23.21 -10.89 -3.03
C ILE A 193 24.06 -11.21 -1.80
N ALA A 194 23.46 -11.74 -0.73
CA ALA A 194 24.15 -12.03 0.52
C ALA A 194 25.11 -13.22 0.43
N LEU A 195 24.75 -14.27 -0.30
CA LEU A 195 25.49 -15.53 -0.38
C LEU A 195 26.57 -15.53 -1.47
N TYR A 196 26.42 -14.70 -2.50
CA TYR A 196 27.35 -14.62 -3.63
C TYR A 196 27.76 -13.17 -3.96
N PRO A 197 28.18 -12.35 -2.97
CA PRO A 197 28.38 -10.91 -3.16
C PRO A 197 29.51 -10.56 -4.13
N THR A 198 30.48 -11.46 -4.32
CA THR A 198 31.65 -11.25 -5.19
C THR A 198 31.51 -11.87 -6.57
N ASN A 199 30.43 -12.62 -6.81
CA ASN A 199 30.23 -13.30 -8.08
C ASN A 199 29.78 -12.31 -9.14
N VAL A 200 30.18 -12.54 -10.39
CA VAL A 200 29.65 -11.80 -11.53
C VAL A 200 28.40 -12.52 -12.03
N PHE A 201 27.25 -11.88 -11.85
CA PHE A 201 25.96 -12.41 -12.31
C PHE A 201 25.71 -11.98 -13.74
N THR A 202 25.08 -12.84 -14.52
CA THR A 202 24.41 -12.47 -15.76
C THR A 202 22.91 -12.65 -15.56
N VAL A 203 22.17 -11.56 -15.57
CA VAL A 203 20.72 -11.54 -15.43
C VAL A 203 20.11 -11.37 -16.81
N PHE A 204 19.36 -12.37 -17.25
CA PHE A 204 18.68 -12.36 -18.53
C PHE A 204 17.32 -11.70 -18.39
N THR A 205 16.91 -10.97 -19.43
CA THR A 205 15.61 -10.28 -19.46
C THR A 205 14.75 -10.73 -20.63
N ARG A 206 13.47 -10.35 -20.59
CA ARG A 206 12.52 -10.59 -21.69
C ARG A 206 12.83 -9.81 -22.97
N GLY A 207 13.66 -8.77 -22.90
CA GLY A 207 13.95 -7.88 -24.02
C GLY A 207 14.80 -8.55 -25.12
N LEU A 208 14.67 -8.07 -26.35
CA LEU A 208 15.49 -8.52 -27.48
C LEU A 208 16.86 -7.81 -27.53
N THR A 209 16.88 -6.50 -27.27
CA THR A 209 18.10 -5.66 -27.31
C THR A 209 18.84 -5.62 -25.98
N ALA A 210 18.10 -5.59 -24.87
CA ALA A 210 18.63 -5.68 -23.52
C ALA A 210 18.42 -7.11 -22.98
N SER A 211 18.83 -8.12 -23.73
CA SER A 211 18.56 -9.54 -23.43
C SER A 211 19.29 -10.05 -22.19
N SER A 212 20.38 -9.39 -21.78
CA SER A 212 21.09 -9.67 -20.54
C SER A 212 21.83 -8.45 -20.01
N VAL A 213 22.04 -8.43 -18.70
CA VAL A 213 22.76 -7.41 -17.94
C VAL A 213 23.76 -8.15 -17.04
N THR A 214 25.02 -7.73 -17.00
CA THR A 214 26.09 -8.48 -16.33
C THR A 214 26.85 -7.59 -15.36
N GLY A 215 27.01 -8.03 -14.12
CA GLY A 215 27.73 -7.29 -13.09
C GLY A 215 27.70 -8.00 -11.74
N THR A 216 28.32 -7.38 -10.74
CA THR A 216 28.29 -7.89 -9.36
C THR A 216 26.99 -7.50 -8.66
N PRO A 217 26.35 -8.39 -7.88
CA PRO A 217 25.09 -8.08 -7.21
C PRO A 217 25.29 -6.97 -6.17
N TYR A 218 24.57 -5.85 -6.31
CA TYR A 218 24.73 -4.69 -5.43
C TYR A 218 23.59 -4.55 -4.42
N ALA A 219 22.34 -4.45 -4.90
CA ALA A 219 21.19 -4.25 -4.04
C ALA A 219 19.89 -4.67 -4.73
N LEU A 220 18.86 -4.98 -3.93
CA LEU A 220 17.49 -5.07 -4.38
C LEU A 220 16.71 -3.88 -3.80
N PHE A 221 16.40 -2.89 -4.64
CA PHE A 221 15.79 -1.63 -4.18
C PHE A 221 14.28 -1.75 -4.01
N LYS A 222 13.78 -1.19 -2.91
CA LYS A 222 12.37 -1.07 -2.54
C LYS A 222 12.01 0.39 -2.28
N SER A 223 10.89 0.86 -2.82
CA SER A 223 10.37 2.20 -2.53
C SER A 223 9.77 2.28 -1.13
N SER A 224 9.57 3.49 -0.60
CA SER A 224 8.94 3.70 0.71
C SER A 224 7.50 3.16 0.80
N SER A 225 6.82 3.03 -0.34
CA SER A 225 5.46 2.48 -0.45
C SER A 225 5.45 1.01 -0.88
N GLY A 226 6.61 0.38 -1.09
CA GLY A 226 6.72 -0.98 -1.60
C GLY A 226 6.77 -2.05 -0.50
N THR A 227 6.17 -3.20 -0.76
CA THR A 227 6.18 -4.35 0.17
C THR A 227 7.50 -5.14 0.11
N PHE A 228 8.02 -5.41 -1.09
CA PHE A 228 9.32 -6.06 -1.35
C PHE A 228 10.10 -5.31 -2.44
N GLY A 229 11.40 -5.55 -2.53
CA GLY A 229 12.24 -4.89 -3.52
C GLY A 229 11.93 -5.33 -4.95
N SER A 230 11.91 -4.37 -5.89
CA SER A 230 11.39 -4.55 -7.25
C SER A 230 12.36 -4.13 -8.35
N LEU A 231 13.49 -3.51 -8.00
CA LEU A 231 14.57 -3.13 -8.90
C LEU A 231 15.86 -3.81 -8.44
N PHE A 232 16.30 -4.83 -9.18
CA PHE A 232 17.57 -5.52 -8.92
C PHE A 232 18.71 -4.73 -9.56
N ILE A 233 19.72 -4.39 -8.75
CA ILE A 233 20.83 -3.53 -9.15
C ILE A 233 22.11 -4.34 -9.19
N LEU A 234 22.78 -4.33 -10.34
CA LEU A 234 24.14 -4.83 -10.50
C LEU A 234 25.12 -3.65 -10.55
N ASP A 235 26.34 -3.86 -10.05
CA ASP A 235 27.47 -2.95 -10.23
C ASP A 235 28.43 -3.52 -11.27
N ASP A 236 28.67 -2.74 -12.32
CA ASP A 236 29.74 -2.98 -13.28
C ASP A 236 30.75 -1.82 -13.22
N ALA A 237 31.87 -2.06 -12.56
CA ALA A 237 32.97 -1.09 -12.38
C ALA A 237 32.50 0.30 -11.89
N GLY A 238 31.53 0.33 -10.96
CA GLY A 238 30.96 1.53 -10.37
C GLY A 238 29.74 2.10 -11.10
N GLN A 239 29.35 1.55 -12.26
CA GLN A 239 28.08 1.87 -12.91
C GLN A 239 26.96 0.98 -12.35
N LYS A 240 25.82 1.59 -12.01
CA LYS A 240 24.65 0.89 -11.48
C LYS A 240 23.71 0.51 -12.60
N GLU A 241 23.64 -0.77 -12.92
CA GLU A 241 22.72 -1.33 -13.91
C GLU A 241 21.46 -1.82 -13.21
N VAL A 242 20.28 -1.32 -13.63
CA VAL A 242 19.02 -1.54 -12.91
C VAL A 242 18.06 -2.39 -13.74
N ILE A 243 17.56 -3.47 -13.14
CA ILE A 243 16.74 -4.49 -13.78
C ILE A 243 15.42 -4.61 -13.01
N PRO A 244 14.27 -4.25 -13.61
CA PRO A 244 12.97 -4.51 -13.00
C PRO A 244 12.71 -6.00 -12.84
N LEU A 245 12.21 -6.42 -11.67
CA LEU A 245 11.96 -7.86 -11.38
C LEU A 245 11.07 -8.54 -12.41
N HIS A 246 10.03 -7.84 -12.89
CA HIS A 246 9.13 -8.38 -13.91
C HIS A 246 9.84 -8.69 -15.24
N ALA A 247 10.97 -8.04 -15.54
CA ALA A 247 11.71 -8.25 -16.77
C ALA A 247 12.63 -9.49 -16.71
N ILE A 248 12.98 -9.98 -15.52
CA ILE A 248 13.95 -11.06 -15.31
C ILE A 248 13.39 -12.39 -15.81
N THR A 249 14.12 -13.06 -16.69
CA THR A 249 13.78 -14.40 -17.21
C THR A 249 14.65 -15.49 -16.58
N ALA A 250 15.91 -15.17 -16.28
CA ALA A 250 16.83 -16.07 -15.59
C ALA A 250 17.96 -15.29 -14.91
N ILE A 251 18.51 -15.84 -13.84
CA ILE A 251 19.69 -15.33 -13.14
C ILE A 251 20.75 -16.42 -13.13
N TYR A 252 21.86 -16.15 -13.82
CA TYR A 252 23.04 -17.00 -13.83
C TYR A 252 24.10 -16.40 -12.89
N LEU A 253 24.61 -17.21 -11.96
CA LEU A 253 25.52 -16.72 -10.90
C LEU A 253 27.00 -16.66 -11.30
N GLY A 254 27.31 -16.91 -12.57
CA GLY A 254 28.69 -16.96 -13.07
C GLY A 254 29.35 -18.34 -12.98
N ASN A 255 30.44 -18.50 -13.72
CA ASN A 255 31.11 -19.77 -13.92
C ASN A 255 31.75 -20.31 -12.63
N GLY A 256 31.66 -21.63 -12.41
CA GLY A 256 32.22 -22.29 -11.22
C GLY A 256 31.41 -22.07 -9.93
N THR A 257 30.28 -21.36 -9.99
CA THR A 257 29.40 -21.21 -8.83
C THR A 257 28.73 -22.54 -8.48
N VAL A 258 28.60 -22.82 -7.19
CA VAL A 258 27.87 -23.98 -6.67
C VAL A 258 26.64 -23.49 -5.89
N TYR A 259 25.51 -24.16 -6.08
CA TYR A 259 24.26 -23.90 -5.37
C TYR A 259 24.48 -24.01 -3.86
N ASN A 260 24.03 -23.00 -3.11
CA ASN A 260 24.14 -22.97 -1.67
C ASN A 260 22.87 -23.58 -1.04
N PRO A 261 22.99 -24.71 -0.31
CA PRO A 261 21.84 -25.36 0.32
C PRO A 261 21.16 -24.54 1.42
N SER A 262 21.75 -23.42 1.87
CA SER A 262 21.10 -22.51 2.84
C SER A 262 20.01 -21.61 2.23
N ILE A 263 19.88 -21.55 0.90
CA ILE A 263 18.82 -20.77 0.24
C ILE A 263 17.45 -21.31 0.66
N THR A 264 16.61 -20.41 1.16
CA THR A 264 15.23 -20.68 1.59
C THR A 264 14.21 -20.14 0.59
N TYR A 265 13.02 -20.74 0.58
CA TYR A 265 11.91 -20.35 -0.29
C TYR A 265 10.68 -20.03 0.55
N LEU A 266 9.84 -19.12 0.05
CA LEU A 266 8.59 -18.75 0.71
C LEU A 266 7.58 -19.88 0.50
N THR A 267 6.73 -20.11 1.50
CA THR A 267 5.56 -20.97 1.34
C THR A 267 4.39 -20.11 0.89
N PRO A 268 3.67 -20.47 -0.17
CA PRO A 268 2.51 -19.69 -0.61
C PRO A 268 1.46 -19.66 0.51
N PRO A 269 0.88 -18.47 0.81
CA PRO A 269 -0.33 -18.42 1.62
C PRO A 269 -1.48 -19.06 0.83
N LYS A 270 -2.70 -19.04 1.37
CA LYS A 270 -3.88 -19.38 0.58
C LYS A 270 -4.01 -18.39 -0.59
N LEU A 271 -3.58 -18.80 -1.78
CA LEU A 271 -3.61 -17.97 -2.98
C LEU A 271 -5.04 -17.77 -3.47
N ALA A 272 -5.34 -16.58 -3.97
CA ALA A 272 -6.60 -16.31 -4.64
C ALA A 272 -6.69 -17.14 -5.94
N PRO A 273 -7.86 -17.71 -6.29
CA PRO A 273 -8.04 -18.36 -7.59
C PRO A 273 -7.79 -17.37 -8.74
N GLY A 274 -7.05 -17.80 -9.76
CA GLY A 274 -6.67 -16.96 -10.89
C GLY A 274 -5.82 -17.73 -11.90
N PHE A 275 -5.67 -17.18 -13.12
CA PHE A 275 -4.83 -17.81 -14.15
C PHE A 275 -3.38 -17.94 -13.69
N ASP A 276 -2.88 -16.91 -13.03
CA ASP A 276 -1.54 -16.88 -12.46
C ASP A 276 -1.33 -17.90 -11.35
N THR A 277 -2.30 -18.06 -10.45
CA THR A 277 -2.28 -19.13 -9.45
C THR A 277 -2.29 -20.51 -10.11
N ASN A 278 -3.14 -20.72 -11.13
CA ASN A 278 -3.20 -21.98 -11.86
C ASN A 278 -1.87 -22.29 -12.57
N LEU A 279 -1.25 -21.28 -13.18
CA LEU A 279 0.02 -21.42 -13.88
C LEU A 279 1.16 -21.73 -12.90
N LEU A 280 1.22 -21.00 -11.78
CA LEU A 280 2.19 -21.20 -10.71
C LEU A 280 2.13 -22.63 -10.15
N THR A 281 0.93 -23.10 -9.79
CA THR A 281 0.75 -24.44 -9.23
C THR A 281 1.02 -25.52 -10.27
N ALA A 282 0.64 -25.31 -11.55
CA ALA A 282 0.93 -26.25 -12.63
C ALA A 282 2.44 -26.44 -12.85
N TYR A 283 3.23 -25.36 -12.84
CA TYR A 283 4.69 -25.49 -12.93
C TYR A 283 5.29 -26.29 -11.77
N TYR A 284 4.79 -26.07 -10.55
CA TYR A 284 5.26 -26.78 -9.37
C TYR A 284 4.89 -28.28 -9.41
N GLU A 285 3.66 -28.61 -9.80
CA GLU A 285 3.12 -29.98 -9.75
C GLU A 285 3.50 -30.83 -10.98
N TYR A 286 3.66 -30.22 -12.16
CA TYR A 286 3.86 -30.95 -13.41
C TYR A 286 5.30 -31.43 -13.62
N PHE A 287 6.29 -30.74 -13.06
CA PHE A 287 7.71 -31.00 -13.31
C PHE A 287 8.42 -31.59 -12.08
N PRO A 288 8.72 -32.90 -12.06
CA PRO A 288 9.54 -33.49 -11.01
C PRO A 288 10.97 -32.96 -11.04
N VAL A 289 11.59 -32.82 -9.86
CA VAL A 289 13.05 -32.62 -9.77
C VAL A 289 13.79 -33.78 -10.45
N SER A 290 15.02 -33.50 -10.91
CA SER A 290 15.83 -34.40 -11.73
C SER A 290 15.33 -34.64 -13.16
N THR A 291 14.33 -33.88 -13.62
CA THR A 291 13.91 -33.87 -15.03
C THR A 291 14.86 -33.03 -15.87
N GLU A 292 15.28 -33.52 -17.03
CA GLU A 292 16.08 -32.75 -17.99
C GLU A 292 15.20 -31.74 -18.72
N MET A 293 15.63 -30.48 -18.75
CA MET A 293 14.87 -29.36 -19.28
C MET A 293 15.58 -28.70 -20.47
N ASP A 294 14.81 -28.41 -21.50
CA ASP A 294 15.16 -27.49 -22.59
C ASP A 294 14.12 -26.36 -22.59
N MET A 295 14.54 -25.14 -22.28
CA MET A 295 13.67 -24.01 -21.96
C MET A 295 13.93 -22.82 -22.88
N TYR A 296 12.84 -22.23 -23.38
CA TYR A 296 12.83 -20.98 -24.12
C TYR A 296 12.21 -19.89 -23.26
N LEU A 297 12.98 -18.83 -23.00
CA LEU A 297 12.64 -17.76 -22.08
C LEU A 297 12.76 -16.41 -22.80
N GLY A 298 12.00 -15.41 -22.36
CA GLY A 298 12.10 -14.06 -22.89
C GLY A 298 11.92 -13.99 -24.42
N SER A 299 12.69 -13.15 -25.11
CA SER A 299 12.59 -13.05 -26.58
C SER A 299 13.48 -14.06 -27.32
N ASN A 300 14.67 -14.34 -26.77
CA ASN A 300 15.72 -15.12 -27.44
C ASN A 300 16.66 -15.83 -26.46
N ILE A 301 16.18 -16.13 -25.25
CA ILE A 301 16.99 -16.81 -24.24
C ILE A 301 16.70 -18.30 -24.28
N HIS A 302 17.76 -19.11 -24.31
CA HIS A 302 17.68 -20.57 -24.31
C HIS A 302 18.48 -21.10 -23.13
N ALA A 303 17.86 -21.95 -22.32
CA ALA A 303 18.51 -22.58 -21.17
C ALA A 303 18.29 -24.09 -21.19
N THR A 304 19.34 -24.85 -20.90
CA THR A 304 19.27 -26.31 -20.76
C THR A 304 19.93 -26.78 -19.48
N GLY A 305 19.40 -27.84 -18.89
CA GLY A 305 19.95 -28.46 -17.69
C GLY A 305 18.92 -29.30 -16.94
N MET A 306 19.39 -30.00 -15.92
CA MET A 306 18.51 -30.77 -15.04
C MET A 306 17.81 -29.83 -14.05
N LEU A 307 16.52 -30.05 -13.83
CA LEU A 307 15.75 -29.35 -12.79
C LEU A 307 16.25 -29.77 -11.41
N TYR A 308 17.10 -28.93 -10.81
CA TYR A 308 17.72 -29.15 -9.52
C TYR A 308 16.79 -28.81 -8.35
N LYS A 309 16.00 -27.73 -8.50
CA LYS A 309 14.93 -27.35 -7.56
C LYS A 309 13.70 -26.89 -8.32
N ASN A 310 12.52 -27.23 -7.79
CA ASN A 310 11.24 -26.73 -8.25
C ASN A 310 10.45 -26.25 -7.04
N GLU A 311 10.33 -24.94 -6.88
CA GLU A 311 9.61 -24.29 -5.79
C GLU A 311 8.55 -23.37 -6.40
N TYR A 312 7.51 -23.03 -5.64
CA TYR A 312 6.44 -22.19 -6.18
C TYR A 312 7.00 -20.87 -6.71
N GLY A 313 6.85 -20.61 -8.01
CA GLY A 313 7.28 -19.37 -8.64
C GLY A 313 8.73 -19.35 -9.14
N ILE A 314 9.56 -20.34 -8.78
CA ILE A 314 10.97 -20.37 -9.18
C ILE A 314 11.50 -21.80 -9.41
N MET A 315 12.20 -21.97 -10.52
CA MET A 315 12.94 -23.19 -10.83
C MET A 315 14.43 -22.93 -10.78
N VAL A 316 15.21 -23.96 -10.44
CA VAL A 316 16.68 -23.91 -10.53
C VAL A 316 17.16 -25.02 -11.44
N LEU A 317 17.84 -24.67 -12.52
CA LEU A 317 18.60 -25.62 -13.33
C LEU A 317 20.01 -25.74 -12.77
N SER A 318 20.49 -26.97 -12.64
CA SER A 318 21.88 -27.26 -12.22
C SER A 318 22.25 -28.68 -12.64
N ASP A 319 23.49 -29.11 -12.43
CA ASP A 319 23.81 -30.54 -12.46
C ASP A 319 23.49 -31.22 -11.12
N THR A 320 23.75 -32.52 -11.00
CA THR A 320 23.47 -33.30 -9.77
C THR A 320 24.28 -32.84 -8.55
N GLU A 321 25.38 -32.13 -8.76
CA GLU A 321 26.27 -31.59 -7.72
C GLU A 321 25.90 -30.13 -7.36
N GLY A 322 24.91 -29.54 -8.05
CA GLY A 322 24.52 -28.15 -7.86
C GLY A 322 25.49 -27.15 -8.52
N ASN A 323 26.32 -27.59 -9.47
CA ASN A 323 27.22 -26.69 -10.19
C ASN A 323 26.45 -25.83 -11.20
N THR A 324 26.90 -24.60 -11.37
CA THR A 324 26.40 -23.64 -12.37
C THR A 324 24.88 -23.43 -12.23
N PRO A 325 24.37 -23.02 -11.04
CA PRO A 325 22.94 -22.87 -10.85
C PRO A 325 22.38 -21.70 -11.66
N ILE A 326 21.21 -21.92 -12.28
CA ILE A 326 20.45 -20.90 -13.01
C ILE A 326 19.06 -20.81 -12.39
N PHE A 327 18.72 -19.65 -11.85
CA PHE A 327 17.44 -19.38 -11.21
C PHE A 327 16.47 -18.80 -12.24
N ILE A 328 15.31 -19.44 -12.43
CA ILE A 328 14.34 -19.13 -13.49
C ILE A 328 12.99 -18.82 -12.85
N PRO A 329 12.55 -17.54 -12.77
CA PRO A 329 11.19 -17.22 -12.40
C PRO A 329 10.19 -17.69 -13.46
N VAL A 330 9.10 -18.32 -13.02
CA VAL A 330 8.21 -19.08 -13.93
C VAL A 330 7.31 -18.21 -14.82
N LEU A 331 7.10 -16.94 -14.47
CA LEU A 331 6.16 -16.06 -15.19
C LEU A 331 6.67 -15.57 -16.55
N ASN A 332 7.95 -15.76 -16.86
CA ASN A 332 8.58 -15.31 -18.11
C ASN A 332 9.10 -16.48 -18.98
N ILE A 333 8.59 -17.69 -18.74
CA ILE A 333 8.87 -18.88 -19.54
C ILE A 333 7.91 -18.91 -20.73
N ASN A 334 8.44 -19.06 -21.96
CA ASN A 334 7.60 -19.22 -23.15
C ASN A 334 7.27 -20.69 -23.40
N VAL A 335 8.28 -21.56 -23.32
CA VAL A 335 8.16 -22.99 -23.64
C VAL A 335 9.14 -23.78 -22.77
N VAL A 336 8.68 -24.92 -22.25
CA VAL A 336 9.51 -25.96 -21.63
C VAL A 336 9.34 -27.26 -22.40
N LEU A 337 10.45 -27.86 -22.80
CA LEU A 337 10.53 -29.17 -23.44
C LEU A 337 11.19 -30.16 -22.47
N PRO A 338 10.42 -30.76 -21.54
CA PRO A 338 10.96 -31.70 -20.57
C PRO A 338 11.27 -33.05 -21.23
N THR A 339 12.34 -33.70 -20.78
CA THR A 339 12.60 -35.12 -21.07
C THR A 339 12.40 -35.94 -19.81
N PHE A 340 11.22 -36.57 -19.71
CA PHE A 340 10.91 -37.51 -18.63
C PHE A 340 11.62 -38.85 -18.90
N THR A 341 12.59 -39.22 -18.07
CA THR A 341 13.28 -40.51 -18.20
C THR A 341 12.43 -41.63 -17.60
N THR A 342 11.99 -42.57 -18.42
CA THR A 342 11.21 -43.75 -17.98
C THR A 342 12.08 -44.99 -17.69
N THR A 343 13.40 -44.89 -17.78
CA THR A 343 14.33 -46.03 -17.63
C THR A 343 15.68 -45.64 -17.03
N THR A 344 16.18 -46.51 -16.16
CA THR A 344 17.48 -46.50 -15.44
C THR A 344 18.70 -46.66 -16.35
N ALA A 345 18.75 -45.96 -17.48
CA ALA A 345 19.97 -45.89 -18.29
C ALA A 345 20.82 -44.74 -17.76
N ALA A 346 21.95 -45.06 -17.13
CA ALA A 346 22.96 -44.10 -16.72
C ALA A 346 23.38 -43.27 -17.95
N LYS A 347 22.99 -42.00 -18.02
CA LYS A 347 23.57 -41.06 -18.98
C LYS A 347 25.03 -40.87 -18.61
N ALA A 348 25.91 -41.48 -19.41
CA ALA A 348 27.33 -41.19 -19.41
C ALA A 348 27.53 -39.79 -20.00
N GLY A 349 27.75 -38.82 -19.12
CA GLY A 349 28.01 -37.42 -19.45
C GLY A 349 27.38 -36.53 -18.39
N LYS A 350 28.17 -35.69 -17.71
CA LYS A 350 27.64 -34.69 -16.78
C LYS A 350 26.61 -33.84 -17.53
N PRO A 351 25.37 -33.66 -17.04
CA PRO A 351 24.43 -32.72 -17.64
C PRO A 351 25.10 -31.35 -17.65
N LYS A 352 25.47 -30.85 -18.82
CA LYS A 352 26.10 -29.54 -18.95
C LYS A 352 24.98 -28.52 -18.93
N VAL A 353 24.89 -27.77 -17.83
CA VAL A 353 23.96 -26.64 -17.73
C VAL A 353 24.43 -25.54 -18.67
N THR A 354 23.54 -25.01 -19.49
CA THR A 354 23.83 -23.90 -20.40
C THR A 354 22.73 -22.85 -20.35
N ILE A 355 23.12 -21.60 -20.56
CA ILE A 355 22.20 -20.51 -20.86
C ILE A 355 22.87 -19.55 -21.83
N GLU A 356 22.16 -19.18 -22.88
CA GLU A 356 22.67 -18.34 -23.94
C GLU A 356 21.58 -17.45 -24.54
N VAL A 357 22.03 -16.36 -25.15
CA VAL A 357 21.22 -15.54 -26.05
C VAL A 357 21.38 -16.13 -27.44
N LYS A 358 20.29 -16.54 -28.08
CA LYS A 358 20.33 -17.02 -29.47
C LYS A 358 20.25 -15.84 -30.43
N ASP A 359 21.22 -15.76 -31.34
CA ASP A 359 21.12 -14.93 -32.53
C ASP A 359 20.09 -15.54 -33.48
N LYS A 360 19.34 -14.68 -34.18
CA LYS A 360 18.29 -15.10 -35.12
C LYS A 360 18.85 -15.81 -36.35
#